data_AF-A0A0B6YYU6-F1
#
_entry.id   AF-A0A0B6YYU6-F1
#
_cell.length_a   1.000
_cell.length_b   1.000
_cell.length_c   1.000
_cell.angle_alpha   90.00
_cell.angle_beta   90.00
_cell.angle_gamma   90.00
#
_symmetry.space_group_name_H-M   'P 1'
#
loop_
_entity.id
_entity.type
_entity.pdbx_description
1 polymer ?
#
loop_
_entity_poly.entity_id
_entity_poly.type
_entity_poly.pdbx_seq_one_letter_code
_entity_poly.pdbx_strand_id
1 'polypeptide(L)'
;MTVLISIAEALVVRCCLILHVILCTWRVTLNLHREIYWLLLCILCPLLCESFYTIRMRHGREFSRFTPCIFFYLGAVLPCIWLLEIDRTDDLHDNKTADALDSKDIVIPGATRNIWLVVIEELMPYVICICRWILPRGKVPREELSDLLFTFISIASDVMEFFSLLDEVVIRLDKRLVY
;
A
#
# COMPACT_ATOMS: atom_id res chain seq x y z
N MET A 1 -3.69 -7.92 -32.97
CA MET A 1 -2.82 -8.57 -31.96
C MET A 1 -2.31 -7.54 -30.95
N THR A 2 -1.75 -6.41 -31.37
CA THR A 2 -1.24 -5.35 -30.46
C THR A 2 -2.27 -4.81 -29.47
N VAL A 3 -3.52 -4.58 -29.88
CA VAL A 3 -4.60 -4.08 -28.99
C VAL A 3 -4.95 -5.08 -27.89
N LEU A 4 -4.98 -6.39 -28.19
CA LEU A 4 -5.25 -7.43 -27.20
C LEU A 4 -4.13 -7.53 -26.16
N ILE A 5 -2.89 -7.38 -26.59
CA ILE A 5 -1.72 -7.37 -25.70
C ILE A 5 -1.81 -6.16 -24.76
N SER A 6 -2.14 -4.97 -25.27
CA SER A 6 -2.33 -3.79 -24.42
C SER A 6 -3.51 -3.93 -23.47
N ILE A 7 -4.59 -4.58 -23.86
CA ILE A 7 -5.69 -4.85 -22.92
C ILE A 7 -5.25 -5.84 -21.84
N ALA A 8 -4.49 -6.88 -22.21
CA ALA A 8 -3.98 -7.87 -21.25
C ALA A 8 -2.99 -7.26 -20.25
N GLU A 9 -2.01 -6.47 -20.70
CA GLU A 9 -1.05 -5.77 -19.83
C GLU A 9 -1.76 -4.84 -18.83
N ALA A 10 -2.74 -4.06 -19.32
CA ALA A 10 -3.51 -3.17 -18.46
C ALA A 10 -4.41 -3.96 -17.47
N LEU A 11 -4.89 -5.15 -17.85
CA LEU A 11 -5.65 -6.02 -16.96
C LEU A 11 -4.75 -6.63 -15.87
N VAL A 12 -3.54 -7.09 -16.23
CA VAL A 12 -2.58 -7.65 -15.29
C VAL A 12 -2.21 -6.64 -14.21
N VAL A 13 -1.95 -5.38 -14.60
CA VAL A 13 -1.66 -4.31 -13.63
C VAL A 13 -2.81 -4.11 -12.65
N ARG A 14 -4.05 -4.03 -13.16
CA ARG A 14 -5.24 -3.86 -12.30
C ARG A 14 -5.44 -5.06 -11.37
N CYS A 15 -5.26 -6.27 -11.85
CA CYS A 15 -5.35 -7.49 -11.03
C CYS A 15 -4.29 -7.50 -9.93
N CYS A 16 -3.03 -7.13 -10.23
CA CYS A 16 -1.98 -7.03 -9.22
C CYS A 16 -2.31 -5.99 -8.13
N LEU A 17 -2.78 -4.80 -8.50
CA LEU A 17 -3.16 -3.76 -7.54
C LEU A 17 -4.32 -4.21 -6.65
N ILE A 18 -5.37 -4.78 -7.24
CA ILE A 18 -6.52 -5.30 -6.50
C ILE A 18 -6.10 -6.43 -5.56
N LEU A 19 -5.28 -7.37 -6.05
CA LEU A 19 -4.78 -8.48 -5.23
C LEU A 19 -3.99 -7.97 -4.02
N HIS A 20 -3.10 -6.98 -4.20
CA HIS A 20 -2.33 -6.43 -3.10
C HIS A 20 -3.22 -5.73 -2.06
N VAL A 21 -4.23 -4.95 -2.49
CA VAL A 21 -5.19 -4.32 -1.55
C VAL A 21 -6.05 -5.37 -0.83
N ILE A 22 -6.47 -6.42 -1.51
CA ILE A 22 -7.19 -7.54 -0.89
C ILE A 22 -6.30 -8.24 0.16
N LEU A 23 -5.03 -8.49 -0.16
CA LEU A 23 -4.08 -9.08 0.79
C LEU A 23 -3.88 -8.18 2.02
N CYS A 24 -3.74 -6.86 1.83
CA CYS A 24 -3.65 -5.91 2.94
C CYS A 24 -4.91 -5.93 3.81
N THR A 25 -6.09 -5.86 3.17
CA THR A 25 -7.38 -5.86 3.88
C THR A 25 -7.60 -7.17 4.63
N TRP A 26 -7.30 -8.31 4.00
CA TRP A 26 -7.39 -9.63 4.62
C TRP A 26 -6.52 -9.71 5.89
N ARG A 27 -5.28 -9.21 5.82
CA ARG A 27 -4.38 -9.19 6.98
C ARG A 27 -4.88 -8.29 8.10
N VAL A 28 -5.40 -7.10 7.77
CA VAL A 28 -6.04 -6.21 8.74
C VAL A 28 -7.24 -6.89 9.41
N THR A 29 -8.10 -7.58 8.65
CA THR A 29 -9.28 -8.25 9.21
C THR A 29 -8.94 -9.43 10.12
N LEU A 30 -7.83 -10.14 9.85
CA LEU A 30 -7.38 -11.23 10.71
C LEU A 30 -6.87 -10.72 12.06
N ASN A 31 -6.19 -9.58 12.06
CA ASN A 31 -5.56 -9.06 13.26
C ASN A 31 -6.54 -8.28 14.15
N LEU A 32 -7.40 -7.43 13.59
CA LEU A 32 -8.15 -6.48 14.41
C LEU A 32 -9.61 -6.86 14.75
N HIS A 33 -10.12 -8.03 14.34
CA HIS A 33 -11.43 -8.67 14.70
C HIS A 33 -12.70 -7.77 14.79
N ARG A 34 -12.67 -6.52 14.34
CA ARG A 34 -13.79 -5.56 14.36
C ARG A 34 -14.36 -5.34 12.97
N GLU A 35 -15.69 -5.22 12.93
CA GLU A 35 -16.48 -4.99 11.71
C GLU A 35 -16.17 -3.65 11.01
N ILE A 36 -15.57 -2.67 11.70
CA ILE A 36 -15.29 -1.32 11.16
C ILE A 36 -14.31 -1.38 9.98
N TYR A 37 -13.46 -2.42 9.89
CA TYR A 37 -12.49 -2.56 8.80
C TYR A 37 -13.11 -2.98 7.47
N TRP A 38 -14.38 -3.39 7.46
CA TRP A 38 -15.14 -3.52 6.21
C TRP A 38 -15.32 -2.18 5.48
N LEU A 39 -15.22 -1.03 6.17
CA LEU A 39 -15.18 0.28 5.50
C LEU A 39 -13.91 0.46 4.63
N LEU A 40 -12.79 -0.16 4.98
CA LEU A 40 -11.59 -0.19 4.11
C LEU A 40 -11.89 -0.96 2.82
N LEU A 41 -12.69 -2.04 2.89
CA LEU A 41 -13.18 -2.73 1.69
C LEU A 41 -14.10 -1.83 0.86
N CYS A 42 -14.81 -0.88 1.47
CA CYS A 42 -15.61 0.10 0.74
C CYS A 42 -14.75 1.03 -0.15
N ILE A 43 -13.49 1.29 0.24
CA ILE A 43 -12.55 2.09 -0.57
C ILE A 43 -12.00 1.31 -1.78
N LEU A 44 -12.19 -0.01 -1.80
CA LEU A 44 -11.94 -0.87 -2.97
C LEU A 44 -13.00 -0.67 -4.07
N CYS A 45 -14.24 -0.28 -3.72
CA CYS A 45 -15.31 -0.05 -4.70
C CYS A 45 -14.95 1.02 -5.75
N PRO A 46 -14.43 2.21 -5.39
CA PRO A 46 -13.91 3.19 -6.36
C PRO A 46 -12.86 2.62 -7.31
N LEU A 47 -11.95 1.77 -6.83
CA LEU A 47 -10.90 1.13 -7.63
C LEU A 47 -11.50 0.14 -8.64
N LEU A 48 -12.51 -0.64 -8.23
CA LEU A 48 -13.25 -1.55 -9.10
C LEU A 48 -14.11 -0.79 -10.11
N CYS A 49 -14.78 0.29 -9.70
CA CYS A 49 -15.57 1.15 -10.57
C CYS A 49 -14.70 1.82 -11.64
N GLU A 50 -13.53 2.34 -11.28
CA GLU A 50 -12.59 2.94 -12.23
C GLU A 50 -12.00 1.88 -13.17
N SER A 51 -11.66 0.69 -12.66
CA SER A 51 -11.23 -0.44 -13.48
C SER A 51 -12.29 -0.84 -14.51
N PHE A 52 -13.55 -0.93 -14.10
CA PHE A 52 -14.67 -1.27 -14.98
C PHE A 52 -14.97 -0.14 -16.00
N TYR A 53 -14.92 1.11 -15.55
CA TYR A 53 -15.09 2.29 -16.40
C TYR A 53 -14.01 2.37 -17.50
N THR A 54 -12.75 2.11 -17.16
CA THR A 54 -11.63 2.17 -18.11
C THR A 54 -11.70 1.03 -19.14
N ILE A 55 -12.17 -0.16 -18.76
CA ILE A 55 -12.44 -1.27 -19.70
C ILE A 55 -13.59 -0.90 -20.65
N ARG A 56 -14.69 -0.37 -20.11
CA ARG A 56 -15.92 -0.14 -20.88
C ARG A 56 -15.85 1.06 -21.81
N MET A 57 -15.12 2.12 -21.45
CA MET A 57 -15.17 3.40 -22.16
C MET A 57 -13.92 3.73 -22.99
N ARG A 58 -12.76 3.08 -22.73
CA ARG A 58 -11.46 3.56 -23.26
C ARG A 58 -10.62 2.54 -24.03
N HIS A 59 -11.07 1.29 -24.20
CA HIS A 59 -10.32 0.24 -24.93
C HIS A 59 -8.83 0.15 -24.53
N GLY A 60 -8.48 0.39 -23.26
CA GLY A 60 -7.11 0.35 -22.76
C GLY A 60 -6.25 1.61 -22.97
N ARG A 61 -6.82 2.75 -23.40
CA ARG A 61 -6.11 4.02 -23.49
C ARG A 61 -6.09 4.77 -22.16
N GLU A 62 -4.97 4.74 -21.48
CA GLU A 62 -4.74 5.48 -20.24
C GLU A 62 -4.34 6.94 -20.48
N PHE A 63 -4.63 7.81 -19.51
CA PHE A 63 -4.23 9.21 -19.57
C PHE A 63 -2.71 9.32 -19.40
N SER A 64 -2.00 10.07 -20.25
CA SER A 64 -0.53 10.11 -20.19
C SER A 64 0.02 10.73 -18.91
N ARG A 65 -0.75 11.61 -18.25
CA ARG A 65 -0.30 12.38 -17.07
C ARG A 65 -0.88 11.94 -15.72
N PHE A 66 -1.95 11.14 -15.70
CA PHE A 66 -2.60 10.77 -14.45
C PHE A 66 -3.07 9.32 -14.47
N THR A 67 -2.65 8.52 -13.50
CA THR A 67 -3.08 7.12 -13.34
C THR A 67 -4.05 7.05 -12.17
N PRO A 68 -5.36 7.24 -12.40
CA PRO A 68 -6.35 7.25 -11.32
C PRO A 68 -6.32 5.96 -10.50
N CYS A 69 -6.00 4.82 -11.11
CA CYS A 69 -5.83 3.55 -10.41
C CYS A 69 -4.82 3.62 -9.25
N ILE A 70 -3.64 4.23 -9.49
CA ILE A 70 -2.56 4.28 -8.48
C ILE A 70 -2.96 5.22 -7.34
N PHE A 71 -3.66 6.31 -7.64
CA PHE A 71 -4.16 7.24 -6.62
C PHE A 71 -5.17 6.56 -5.69
N PHE A 72 -6.17 5.87 -6.24
CA PHE A 72 -7.14 5.12 -5.43
C PHE A 72 -6.50 3.94 -4.69
N TYR A 73 -5.52 3.27 -5.31
CA TYR A 73 -4.72 2.23 -4.66
C TYR A 73 -3.97 2.77 -3.44
N LEU A 74 -3.29 3.91 -3.58
CA LEU A 74 -2.53 4.52 -2.49
C LEU A 74 -3.49 4.94 -1.35
N GLY A 75 -4.61 5.57 -1.69
CA GLY A 75 -5.66 5.91 -0.73
C GLY A 75 -6.27 4.70 0.01
N ALA A 76 -6.21 3.50 -0.58
CA ALA A 76 -6.64 2.26 0.05
C ALA A 76 -5.56 1.63 0.93
N VAL A 77 -4.32 1.55 0.43
CA VAL A 77 -3.23 0.82 1.09
C VAL A 77 -2.66 1.60 2.28
N LEU A 78 -2.56 2.93 2.19
CA LEU A 78 -2.01 3.76 3.25
C LEU A 78 -2.74 3.60 4.59
N PRO A 79 -4.08 3.73 4.66
CA PRO A 79 -4.80 3.54 5.91
C PRO A 79 -4.76 2.08 6.39
N CYS A 80 -4.59 1.09 5.49
CA CYS A 80 -4.42 -0.31 5.88
C CYS A 80 -3.09 -0.55 6.60
N ILE A 81 -1.98 -0.02 6.05
CA ILE A 81 -0.64 -0.14 6.64
C ILE A 81 -0.59 0.58 7.99
N TRP A 82 -1.11 1.81 8.04
CA TRP A 82 -1.14 2.59 9.28
C TRP A 82 -1.91 1.89 10.39
N LEU A 83 -3.08 1.34 10.08
CA LEU A 83 -3.89 0.63 11.05
C LEU A 83 -3.21 -0.66 11.57
N LEU A 84 -2.51 -1.39 10.70
CA LEU A 84 -1.74 -2.57 11.08
C LEU A 84 -0.59 -2.21 12.03
N GLU A 85 -0.03 -1.02 11.89
CA GLU A 85 1.06 -0.51 12.73
C GLU A 85 0.57 -0.04 14.10
N ILE A 86 -0.64 0.54 14.19
CA ILE A 86 -1.28 0.90 15.47
C ILE A 86 -1.54 -0.34 16.31
N ASP A 87 -2.17 -1.36 15.72
CA ASP A 87 -2.50 -2.62 16.40
C ASP A 87 -1.26 -3.26 17.05
N ARG A 88 -0.16 -3.32 16.29
CA ARG A 88 1.14 -3.80 16.79
C ARG A 88 1.71 -2.95 17.93
N THR A 89 1.45 -1.65 17.93
CA THR A 89 1.92 -0.73 18.99
C THR A 89 1.17 -0.98 20.29
N ASP A 90 -0.14 -1.22 20.21
CA ASP A 90 -0.96 -1.55 21.37
C ASP A 90 -0.58 -2.91 21.98
N ASP A 91 -0.31 -3.94 21.16
CA ASP A 91 0.22 -5.25 21.62
C ASP A 91 1.55 -5.12 22.38
N LEU A 92 2.48 -4.30 21.86
CA LEU A 92 3.79 -4.09 22.50
C LEU A 92 3.66 -3.36 23.85
N HIS A 93 2.70 -2.44 23.97
CA HIS A 93 2.42 -1.74 25.22
C HIS A 93 1.86 -2.71 26.28
N ASP A 94 0.92 -3.57 25.90
CA ASP A 94 0.32 -4.55 26.82
C ASP A 94 1.37 -5.56 27.30
N ASN A 95 2.21 -6.09 26.40
CA ASN A 95 3.31 -6.98 26.78
C ASN A 95 4.36 -6.28 27.67
N LYS A 96 4.75 -5.03 27.36
CA LYS A 96 5.70 -4.29 28.22
C LYS A 96 5.16 -4.06 29.63
N THR A 97 3.86 -3.84 29.79
CA THR A 97 3.26 -3.74 31.13
C THR A 97 3.26 -5.07 31.89
N ALA A 98 3.19 -6.20 31.18
CA ALA A 98 3.30 -7.53 31.77
C ALA A 98 4.76 -7.90 32.13
N ASP A 99 5.72 -7.65 31.24
CA ASP A 99 7.14 -7.97 31.43
C ASP A 99 7.86 -7.04 32.42
N ALA A 100 7.38 -5.80 32.63
CA ALA A 100 7.92 -4.92 33.68
C ALA A 100 7.71 -5.47 35.12
N LEU A 101 6.88 -6.51 35.29
CA LEU A 101 6.70 -7.24 36.54
C LEU A 101 7.62 -8.46 36.66
N ASP A 102 8.24 -8.93 35.57
CA ASP A 102 9.14 -10.07 35.59
C ASP A 102 10.35 -9.87 34.67
N SER A 103 11.40 -9.32 35.28
CA SER A 103 12.79 -9.55 34.87
C SER A 103 13.31 -8.85 33.60
N LYS A 104 14.55 -8.40 33.78
CA LYS A 104 15.33 -7.48 32.95
C LYS A 104 15.93 -8.21 31.75
N ASP A 105 15.14 -8.46 30.70
CA ASP A 105 15.68 -8.93 29.43
C ASP A 105 15.70 -7.83 28.37
N ILE A 106 16.83 -7.79 27.66
CA ILE A 106 17.23 -6.77 26.70
C ILE A 106 16.27 -6.82 25.51
N VAL A 107 15.28 -5.93 25.51
CA VAL A 107 14.39 -5.72 24.37
C VAL A 107 15.20 -5.04 23.26
N ILE A 108 15.61 -5.82 22.24
CA ILE A 108 16.21 -5.27 21.02
C ILE A 108 15.09 -4.52 20.27
N PRO A 109 15.16 -3.18 20.14
CA PRO A 109 14.18 -2.40 19.42
C PRO A 109 14.37 -2.68 17.92
N GLY A 110 13.64 -3.67 17.41
CA GLY A 110 13.74 -4.15 16.02
C GLY A 110 13.38 -5.62 15.85
N ALA A 111 13.56 -6.45 16.88
CA ALA A 111 13.23 -7.87 16.83
C ALA A 111 11.71 -8.16 16.84
N THR A 112 10.88 -7.20 17.28
CA THR A 112 9.42 -7.30 17.36
C THR A 112 8.71 -6.70 16.13
N ARG A 113 9.38 -6.63 14.96
CA ARG A 113 8.72 -6.21 13.71
C ARG A 113 8.00 -7.40 13.08
N ASN A 114 6.67 -7.32 13.00
CA ASN A 114 5.88 -8.37 12.35
C ASN A 114 6.35 -8.49 10.90
N ILE A 115 6.95 -9.62 10.55
CA ILE A 115 7.59 -9.82 9.23
C ILE A 115 6.63 -9.52 8.08
N TRP A 116 5.32 -9.76 8.30
CA TRP A 116 4.30 -9.53 7.30
C TRP A 116 3.97 -8.05 7.12
N LEU A 117 4.04 -7.25 8.18
CA LEU A 117 3.91 -5.79 8.09
C LEU A 117 5.07 -5.22 7.29
N VAL A 118 6.31 -5.65 7.60
CA VAL A 118 7.51 -5.25 6.85
C VAL A 118 7.38 -5.63 5.39
N VAL A 119 6.94 -6.86 5.11
CA VAL A 119 6.76 -7.33 3.73
C VAL A 119 5.71 -6.50 3.01
N ILE A 120 4.59 -6.14 3.64
CA ILE A 120 3.54 -5.34 2.98
C ILE A 120 4.01 -3.90 2.75
N GLU A 121 4.62 -3.28 3.76
CA GLU A 121 5.19 -1.93 3.72
C GLU A 121 6.25 -1.82 2.62
N GLU A 122 7.24 -2.70 2.64
CA GLU A 122 8.35 -2.72 1.67
C GLU A 122 7.88 -3.18 0.28
N LEU A 123 6.85 -4.03 0.16
CA LEU A 123 6.33 -4.48 -1.14
C LEU A 123 5.57 -3.38 -1.89
N MET A 124 4.91 -2.47 -1.16
CA MET A 124 4.12 -1.37 -1.71
C MET A 124 4.88 -0.52 -2.77
N PRO A 125 6.08 0.03 -2.52
CA PRO A 125 6.82 0.83 -3.50
C PRO A 125 7.18 0.04 -4.76
N TYR A 126 7.51 -1.26 -4.63
CA TYR A 126 7.76 -2.12 -5.78
C TYR A 126 6.51 -2.34 -6.62
N VAL A 127 5.35 -2.55 -5.99
CA VAL A 127 4.07 -2.70 -6.70
C VAL A 127 3.77 -1.44 -7.51
N ILE A 128 3.96 -0.24 -6.94
CA ILE A 128 3.74 1.04 -7.64
C ILE A 128 4.68 1.16 -8.87
N CYS A 129 5.96 0.88 -8.69
CA CYS A 129 6.96 0.96 -9.76
C CYS A 129 6.73 -0.06 -10.88
N ILE A 130 6.47 -1.33 -10.52
CA ILE A 130 6.26 -2.44 -11.47
C ILE A 130 4.94 -2.25 -12.23
N CYS A 131 3.87 -1.83 -11.56
CA CYS A 131 2.59 -1.56 -12.21
C CYS A 131 2.71 -0.47 -13.27
N ARG A 132 3.48 0.59 -12.99
CA ARG A 132 3.76 1.64 -13.97
C ARG A 132 4.66 1.14 -15.10
N TRP A 133 5.57 0.22 -14.80
CA TRP A 133 6.49 -0.34 -15.79
C TRP A 133 5.81 -1.29 -16.79
N ILE A 134 4.83 -2.08 -16.34
CA ILE A 134 4.07 -3.04 -17.16
C ILE A 134 2.97 -2.36 -18.00
N LEU A 135 2.62 -1.12 -17.66
CA LEU A 135 1.52 -0.40 -18.26
C LEU A 135 1.72 -0.21 -19.79
N PRO A 136 0.74 -0.60 -20.62
CA PRO A 136 0.89 -0.67 -22.07
C PRO A 136 1.15 0.70 -22.67
N ARG A 137 2.26 0.81 -23.38
CA ARG A 137 2.71 2.07 -23.95
C ARG A 137 2.16 2.21 -25.36
N GLY A 138 1.46 3.32 -25.59
CA GLY A 138 1.13 3.78 -26.94
C GLY A 138 2.39 4.30 -27.66
N LYS A 139 2.27 5.42 -28.37
CA LYS A 139 3.41 6.08 -29.05
C LYS A 139 4.18 7.05 -28.13
N VAL A 140 4.42 6.67 -26.88
CA VAL A 140 5.15 7.52 -25.93
C VAL A 140 6.65 7.31 -26.13
N PRO A 141 7.45 8.37 -26.26
CA PRO A 141 8.90 8.25 -26.42
C PRO A 141 9.57 7.72 -25.13
N ARG A 142 10.81 7.22 -25.25
CA ARG A 142 11.49 6.56 -24.12
C ARG A 142 11.88 7.53 -23.01
N GLU A 143 12.15 8.78 -23.35
CA GLU A 143 12.48 9.85 -22.42
C GLU A 143 11.31 10.21 -21.49
N GLU A 144 10.09 10.37 -22.04
CA GLU A 144 8.89 10.62 -21.22
C GLU A 144 8.62 9.46 -20.27
N LEU A 145 8.97 8.24 -20.69
CA LEU A 145 8.83 7.08 -19.83
C LEU A 145 9.78 7.10 -18.64
N SER A 146 11.06 7.42 -18.86
CA SER A 146 12.04 7.47 -17.76
C SER A 146 11.68 8.56 -16.77
N ASP A 147 11.27 9.74 -17.24
CA ASP A 147 10.88 10.87 -16.39
C ASP A 147 9.67 10.51 -15.50
N LEU A 148 8.73 9.81 -16.11
CA LEU A 148 7.53 9.34 -15.44
C LEU A 148 7.84 8.25 -14.41
N LEU A 149 8.71 7.30 -14.73
CA LEU A 149 9.14 6.26 -13.79
C LEU A 149 9.88 6.88 -12.60
N PHE A 150 10.74 7.85 -12.85
CA PHE A 150 11.47 8.59 -11.82
C PHE A 150 10.50 9.32 -10.87
N THR A 151 9.46 9.94 -11.41
CA THR A 151 8.39 10.57 -10.60
C THR A 151 7.71 9.56 -9.67
N PHE A 152 7.44 8.34 -10.13
CA PHE A 152 6.84 7.31 -9.27
C PHE A 152 7.80 6.78 -8.21
N ILE A 153 9.09 6.70 -8.51
CA ILE A 153 10.11 6.39 -7.51
C ILE A 153 10.16 7.49 -6.44
N SER A 154 10.07 8.76 -6.84
CA SER A 154 9.97 9.88 -5.89
C SER A 154 8.73 9.75 -5.00
N ILE A 155 7.54 9.53 -5.56
CA ILE A 155 6.31 9.33 -4.77
C ILE A 155 6.44 8.13 -3.82
N ALA A 156 6.99 7.02 -4.30
CA ALA A 156 7.20 5.83 -3.48
C ALA A 156 8.18 6.10 -2.33
N SER A 157 9.23 6.87 -2.59
CA SER A 157 10.21 7.30 -1.58
C SER A 157 9.56 8.19 -0.53
N ASP A 158 8.79 9.21 -0.94
CA ASP A 158 8.11 10.13 -0.01
C ASP A 158 7.14 9.35 0.92
N VAL A 159 6.45 8.34 0.39
CA VAL A 159 5.56 7.48 1.18
C VAL A 159 6.34 6.60 2.16
N MET A 160 7.46 6.01 1.74
CA MET A 160 8.31 5.22 2.64
C MET A 160 8.93 6.07 3.75
N GLU A 161 9.35 7.29 3.42
CA GLU A 161 9.84 8.26 4.40
C GLU A 161 8.74 8.59 5.42
N PHE A 162 7.50 8.84 4.97
CA PHE A 162 6.38 9.06 5.86
C PHE A 162 6.14 7.89 6.84
N PHE A 163 6.13 6.64 6.37
CA PHE A 163 5.97 5.49 7.26
C PHE A 163 7.16 5.29 8.20
N SER A 164 8.37 5.56 7.74
CA SER A 164 9.57 5.50 8.58
C SER A 164 9.52 6.53 9.71
N LEU A 165 8.97 7.72 9.46
CA LEU A 165 8.72 8.72 10.50
C LEU A 165 7.65 8.24 11.50
N LEU A 166 6.58 7.60 11.04
CA LEU A 166 5.54 7.07 11.92
C LEU A 166 6.02 5.93 12.83
N ASP A 167 6.99 5.13 12.39
CA ASP A 167 7.59 4.08 13.21
C ASP A 167 8.58 4.61 14.27
N GLU A 168 8.88 5.92 14.28
CA GLU A 168 9.81 6.49 15.25
C GLU A 168 9.30 6.31 16.70
N VAL A 169 10.19 5.83 17.58
CA VAL A 169 9.87 5.45 18.96
C VAL A 169 9.22 6.59 19.75
N VAL A 170 9.61 7.84 19.47
CA VAL A 170 9.08 9.05 20.12
C VAL A 170 7.59 9.23 19.80
N ILE A 171 7.19 8.98 18.56
CA ILE A 171 5.79 9.13 18.11
C ILE A 171 4.94 7.96 18.61
N ARG A 172 5.49 6.73 18.62
CA ARG A 172 4.81 5.54 19.14
C ARG A 172 4.43 5.63 20.63
N LEU A 173 5.19 6.36 21.44
CA LEU A 173 4.94 6.50 22.88
C LEU A 173 3.88 7.55 23.22
N ASP A 174 3.65 8.52 22.33
CA ASP A 174 2.66 9.58 22.54
C ASP A 174 1.32 9.21 21.85
N LYS A 175 0.43 8.56 22.62
CA LYS A 175 -0.91 8.16 22.16
C LYS A 175 -1.76 9.33 21.65
N ARG A 176 -1.38 10.58 21.92
CA ARG A 176 -2.10 11.79 21.48
C ARG A 176 -1.80 12.21 20.04
N LEU A 177 -0.74 11.65 19.45
CA LEU A 177 -0.33 11.92 18.05
C LEU A 177 -0.78 10.81 17.09
N VAL A 178 -1.14 9.64 17.62
CA VAL A 178 -1.51 8.44 16.86
C VAL A 178 -3.04 8.28 16.72
N TYR A 179 -3.84 8.94 17.57
CA TYR A 179 -5.31 8.85 17.60
C TYR A 179 -6.00 10.21 17.39
#